data_AF-A0A2V8T392-F1
#
_entry.id   AF-A0A2V8T392-F1
#
_cell.length_a   1.000
_cell.length_b   1.000
_cell.length_c   1.000
_cell.angle_alpha   90.00
_cell.angle_beta   90.00
_cell.angle_gamma   90.00
#
_symmetry.space_group_name_H-M   'P 1'
#
loop_
_entity.id
_entity.type
_entity.pdbx_description
1 polymer ?
#
loop_
_entity_poly.entity_id
_entity_poly.type
_entity_poly.pdbx_seq_one_letter_code
_entity_poly.pdbx_strand_id
1 'polypeptide(L)'
;MRGSVSHYRRCLTFASSSAEPVLTAIEFFRCAVFSMTVLSLSRSTTTGRIEIASLAVWIAGAALIAVAVVRYFDEPSFWLDEAFVALSLRDPSPATIFAQLQFGQFFPRIYLGAIALVREAFGYRIWSLRLLPAVSFVVATLFWVRLLVLKSRTSLAAALLAGALILGSSFWLDQAIQLKQYSFDVLLALVPFLIDDAFFKDALSDGKRKLRLAVIALPCLLSYTYPLALGARVLGWYLQEARRSGFRVRSSAVSVLAGSMMLALIGVWMTDHRFNLLDGPAYLAYWGDCILRSCLQHNAGSALRLLAKFLWGWHGRQPLVTAGVVPLQILGVYSVIRRMK
;
A
#
# COMPACT_ATOMS: atom_id res chain seq x y z
N MET A 1 35.29 -56.33 32.79
CA MET A 1 34.45 -56.06 33.99
C MET A 1 34.86 -54.70 34.55
N ARG A 2 33.86 -53.82 34.79
CA ARG A 2 33.75 -52.77 35.83
C ARG A 2 35.01 -51.88 36.09
N GLY A 3 34.99 -50.55 36.05
CA GLY A 3 33.93 -49.55 35.98
C GLY A 3 34.51 -48.17 36.37
N SER A 4 33.76 -47.10 36.06
CA SER A 4 33.58 -45.81 36.79
C SER A 4 34.83 -45.06 37.32
N VAL A 5 35.05 -43.75 37.12
CA VAL A 5 34.16 -42.60 37.42
C VAL A 5 34.52 -41.41 36.51
N SER A 6 33.51 -40.83 35.86
CA SER A 6 33.62 -39.56 35.12
C SER A 6 33.30 -38.38 36.03
N HIS A 7 34.24 -37.45 36.16
CA HIS A 7 34.03 -36.17 36.85
C HIS A 7 33.36 -35.18 35.89
N TYR A 8 32.06 -34.97 36.07
CA TYR A 8 31.28 -33.91 35.43
C TYR A 8 31.65 -32.55 36.05
N ARG A 9 32.42 -31.72 35.34
CA ARG A 9 32.48 -30.26 35.60
C ARG A 9 31.34 -29.59 34.82
N ARG A 10 30.29 -29.19 35.54
CA ARG A 10 29.30 -28.22 35.05
C ARG A 10 29.96 -26.84 34.94
N CYS A 11 30.25 -26.38 33.73
CA CYS A 11 30.39 -24.96 33.45
C CYS A 11 28.98 -24.39 33.21
N LEU A 12 28.48 -23.65 34.19
CA LEU A 12 27.35 -22.73 34.02
C LEU A 12 27.84 -21.54 33.19
N THR A 13 27.74 -21.62 31.87
CA THR A 13 27.75 -20.44 31.01
C THR A 13 26.42 -19.72 31.17
N PHE A 14 26.42 -18.64 31.94
CA PHE A 14 25.37 -17.64 31.91
C PHE A 14 25.24 -17.13 30.47
N ALA A 15 24.15 -17.49 29.81
CA ALA A 15 23.74 -16.85 28.57
C ALA A 15 23.42 -15.38 28.89
N SER A 16 24.30 -14.48 28.48
CA SER A 16 24.01 -13.05 28.43
C SER A 16 22.82 -12.85 27.49
N SER A 17 21.64 -12.68 28.08
CA SER A 17 20.45 -12.15 27.41
C SER A 17 20.77 -10.74 26.94
N SER A 18 21.30 -10.61 25.72
CA SER A 18 21.45 -9.33 25.03
C SER A 18 20.05 -8.78 24.76
N ALA A 19 19.64 -7.82 25.57
CA ALA A 19 18.46 -7.01 25.36
C ALA A 19 18.68 -6.11 24.13
N GLU A 20 18.43 -6.64 22.94
CA GLU A 20 18.17 -5.83 21.75
C GLU A 20 16.76 -6.11 21.25
N PRO A 21 15.78 -5.20 21.44
CA PRO A 21 14.58 -5.34 20.63
C PRO A 21 14.02 -4.10 19.94
N VAL A 22 14.44 -2.85 20.23
CA VAL A 22 13.67 -1.68 19.70
C VAL A 22 14.43 -0.85 18.67
N LEU A 23 15.74 -0.66 18.82
CA LEU A 23 16.55 0.13 17.87
C LEU A 23 16.63 -0.49 16.46
N THR A 24 16.45 -1.81 16.33
CA THR A 24 16.51 -2.50 15.04
C THR A 24 15.32 -2.24 14.12
N ALA A 25 14.15 -1.85 14.65
CA ALA A 25 12.99 -1.54 13.81
C ALA A 25 13.14 -0.19 13.08
N ILE A 26 13.74 0.81 13.75
CA ILE A 26 14.01 2.12 13.14
C ILE A 26 15.16 2.03 12.13
N GLU A 27 16.22 1.29 12.46
CA GLU A 27 17.32 0.96 11.53
C GLU A 27 16.81 0.22 10.27
N PHE A 28 15.82 -0.67 10.42
CA PHE A 28 15.18 -1.37 9.30
C PHE A 28 14.52 -0.40 8.31
N PHE A 29 13.77 0.59 8.80
CA PHE A 29 13.19 1.62 7.93
C PHE A 29 14.25 2.54 7.32
N ARG A 30 15.32 2.88 8.06
CA ARG A 30 16.43 3.70 7.51
C ARG A 30 17.16 2.99 6.38
N CYS A 31 17.51 1.72 6.52
CA CYS A 31 18.21 0.95 5.47
C CYS A 31 17.33 0.65 4.25
N ALA A 32 16.06 0.30 4.46
CA ALA A 32 15.15 0.00 3.34
C ALA A 32 14.80 1.26 2.52
N VAL A 33 14.57 2.39 3.20
CA VAL A 33 14.07 3.61 2.55
C VAL A 33 15.19 4.53 2.07
N PHE A 34 16.26 4.70 2.84
CA PHE A 34 17.26 5.76 2.62
C PHE A 34 18.67 5.29 2.31
N SER A 35 18.92 3.99 2.13
CA SER A 35 20.23 3.53 1.65
C SER A 35 20.41 3.93 0.18
N MET A 36 20.88 5.17 -0.03
CA MET A 36 21.33 5.74 -1.31
C MET A 36 22.66 5.16 -1.77
N THR A 37 23.15 4.08 -1.14
CA THR A 37 24.33 3.30 -1.53
C THR A 37 24.08 2.49 -2.80
N VAL A 38 23.47 3.11 -3.81
CA VAL A 38 23.24 2.59 -5.16
C VAL A 38 24.26 3.17 -6.16
N LEU A 39 25.13 4.09 -5.73
CA LEU A 39 26.10 4.75 -6.63
C LEU A 39 27.56 4.31 -6.43
N SER A 40 27.80 3.11 -5.90
CA SER A 40 29.12 2.46 -6.03
C SER A 40 29.09 1.45 -7.17
N LEU A 41 28.97 1.94 -8.40
CA LEU A 41 29.03 1.12 -9.61
C LEU A 41 30.46 1.07 -10.16
N SER A 42 31.02 -0.13 -10.15
CA SER A 42 32.22 -0.50 -10.90
C SER A 42 32.03 -0.14 -12.39
N ARG A 43 32.97 0.64 -12.94
CA ARG A 43 32.95 1.15 -14.33
C ARG A 43 33.10 0.00 -15.33
N SER A 44 31.98 -0.47 -15.87
CA SER A 44 31.92 -1.28 -17.09
C SER A 44 31.17 -0.47 -18.14
N THR A 45 31.61 -0.48 -19.40
CA THR A 45 31.07 0.34 -20.50
C THR A 45 29.57 0.13 -20.81
N THR A 46 28.93 -0.88 -20.22
CA THR A 46 27.46 -1.07 -20.24
C THR A 46 26.70 -0.15 -19.26
N THR A 47 27.39 0.57 -18.38
CA THR A 47 26.77 1.42 -17.33
C THR A 47 26.00 2.61 -17.89
N GLY A 48 26.49 3.25 -18.96
CA GLY A 48 25.92 4.52 -19.44
C GLY A 48 24.45 4.45 -19.84
N ARG A 49 24.01 3.36 -20.50
CA ARG A 49 22.59 3.19 -20.87
C ARG A 49 21.69 2.93 -19.66
N ILE A 50 22.19 2.22 -18.65
CA ILE A 50 21.46 1.87 -17.42
C ILE A 50 21.26 3.12 -16.55
N GLU A 51 22.28 3.99 -16.51
CA GLU A 51 22.22 5.27 -15.83
C GLU A 51 21.20 6.22 -16.47
N ILE A 52 21.21 6.36 -17.79
CA ILE A 52 20.23 7.19 -18.52
C ILE A 52 18.80 6.68 -18.30
N ALA A 53 18.59 5.36 -18.38
CA ALA A 53 17.29 4.75 -18.15
C ALA A 53 16.77 5.05 -16.73
N SER A 54 17.61 4.87 -15.72
CA SER A 54 17.24 5.16 -14.32
C SER A 54 16.95 6.64 -14.11
N LEU A 55 17.77 7.51 -14.69
CA LEU A 55 17.63 8.97 -14.61
C LEU A 55 16.29 9.43 -15.22
N ALA A 56 15.87 8.85 -16.35
CA ALA A 56 14.59 9.20 -16.98
C ALA A 56 13.39 8.96 -16.05
N VAL A 57 13.36 7.83 -15.33
CA VAL A 57 12.28 7.53 -14.38
C VAL A 57 12.31 8.47 -13.17
N TRP A 58 13.50 8.81 -12.67
CA TRP A 58 13.67 9.77 -11.58
C TRP A 58 13.23 11.18 -11.97
N ILE A 59 13.59 11.66 -13.16
CA ILE A 59 13.16 12.96 -13.69
C ILE A 59 11.62 12.98 -13.82
N ALA A 60 11.02 11.92 -14.35
CA ALA A 60 9.57 11.80 -14.46
C ALA A 60 8.87 11.88 -13.09
N GLY A 61 9.38 11.14 -12.09
CA GLY A 61 8.87 11.20 -10.72
C GLY A 61 9.03 12.57 -10.06
N ALA A 62 10.19 13.21 -10.23
CA ALA A 62 10.45 14.54 -9.71
C ALA A 62 9.55 15.60 -10.33
N ALA A 63 9.33 15.54 -11.66
CA ALA A 63 8.41 16.43 -12.36
C ALA A 63 6.97 16.26 -11.85
N LEU A 64 6.50 15.03 -11.66
CA LEU A 64 5.19 14.75 -11.10
C LEU A 64 5.04 15.33 -9.68
N ILE A 65 6.05 15.13 -8.81
CA ILE A 65 6.07 15.70 -7.46
C ILE A 65 6.04 17.22 -7.51
N ALA A 66 6.83 17.85 -8.37
CA ALA A 66 6.86 19.31 -8.50
C ALA A 66 5.47 19.87 -8.88
N VAL A 67 4.80 19.26 -9.86
CA VAL A 67 3.44 19.66 -10.24
C VAL A 67 2.45 19.46 -9.09
N ALA A 68 2.56 18.35 -8.35
CA ALA A 68 1.72 18.09 -7.18
C ALA A 68 1.90 19.13 -6.08
N VAL A 69 3.14 19.54 -5.81
CA VAL A 69 3.47 20.57 -4.81
C VAL A 69 2.90 21.92 -5.22
N VAL A 70 3.00 22.31 -6.50
CA VAL A 70 2.37 23.54 -7.00
C VAL A 70 0.86 23.49 -6.75
N ARG A 71 0.18 22.41 -7.18
CA ARG A 71 -1.26 22.24 -6.97
C ARG A 71 -1.68 22.20 -5.50
N TYR A 72 -0.81 21.71 -4.61
CA TYR A 72 -1.05 21.70 -3.17
C TYR A 72 -1.10 23.13 -2.60
N PHE A 73 -0.20 24.01 -3.05
CA PHE A 73 -0.17 25.42 -2.64
C PHE A 73 -1.24 26.29 -3.32
N ASP A 74 -1.81 25.84 -4.44
CA ASP A 74 -2.98 26.51 -5.05
C ASP A 74 -4.26 26.39 -4.19
N GLU A 75 -4.25 25.55 -3.14
CA GLU A 75 -5.34 25.34 -2.19
C GLU A 75 -6.75 25.24 -2.83
N PRO A 76 -6.97 24.33 -3.79
CA PRO A 76 -8.29 24.18 -4.41
C PRO A 76 -9.35 23.87 -3.36
N SER A 77 -10.58 24.33 -3.55
CA SER A 77 -11.68 24.04 -2.63
C SER A 77 -11.88 22.53 -2.43
N PHE A 78 -12.46 22.13 -1.28
CA PHE A 78 -12.80 20.74 -1.03
C PHE A 78 -13.79 20.22 -2.07
N TRP A 79 -13.53 19.02 -2.59
CA TRP A 79 -14.44 18.37 -3.53
C TRP A 79 -15.32 17.34 -2.80
N LEU A 80 -16.64 17.49 -2.93
CA LEU A 80 -17.65 16.49 -2.55
C LEU A 80 -17.41 15.88 -1.15
N ASP A 81 -16.97 14.63 -1.11
CA ASP A 81 -16.73 13.83 0.10
C ASP A 81 -15.57 14.34 0.97
N GLU A 82 -14.61 15.06 0.39
CA GLU A 82 -13.57 15.74 1.18
C GLU A 82 -14.17 16.75 2.17
N ALA A 83 -15.24 17.44 1.78
CA ALA A 83 -15.88 18.42 2.65
C ALA A 83 -16.51 17.74 3.88
N PHE A 84 -17.06 16.53 3.72
CA PHE A 84 -17.63 15.75 4.83
C PHE A 84 -16.56 15.27 5.81
N VAL A 85 -15.40 14.87 5.31
CA VAL A 85 -14.24 14.53 6.15
C VAL A 85 -13.73 15.78 6.87
N ALA A 86 -13.60 16.90 6.16
CA ALA A 86 -13.17 18.17 6.76
C ALA A 86 -14.09 18.60 7.91
N LEU A 87 -15.41 18.53 7.72
CA LEU A 87 -16.38 18.85 8.77
C LEU A 87 -16.22 17.97 10.02
N SER A 88 -15.87 16.69 9.85
CA SER A 88 -15.57 15.79 10.96
C SER A 88 -14.28 16.17 11.72
N LEU A 89 -13.42 17.00 11.12
CA LEU A 89 -12.17 17.51 11.69
C LEU A 89 -12.26 18.96 12.18
N ARG A 90 -13.47 19.56 12.22
CA ARG A 90 -13.66 20.94 12.70
C ARG A 90 -13.28 21.07 14.17
N ASP A 91 -13.83 20.22 15.02
CA ASP A 91 -13.60 20.17 16.47
C ASP A 91 -13.31 18.72 16.90
N PRO A 92 -12.16 18.16 16.50
CA PRO A 92 -11.88 16.74 16.70
C PRO A 92 -11.54 16.46 18.17
N SER A 93 -12.08 15.38 18.69
CA SER A 93 -11.65 14.75 19.94
C SER A 93 -11.49 13.26 19.70
N PRO A 94 -10.76 12.53 20.58
CA PRO A 94 -10.70 11.06 20.46
C PRO A 94 -12.10 10.43 20.43
N ALA A 95 -13.06 10.96 21.20
CA ALA A 95 -14.43 10.47 21.18
C ALA A 95 -15.11 10.67 19.81
N THR A 96 -14.96 11.84 19.19
CA THR A 96 -15.61 12.13 17.89
C THR A 96 -14.93 11.42 16.72
N ILE A 97 -13.60 11.24 16.76
CA ILE A 97 -12.85 10.51 15.72
C ILE A 97 -13.26 9.03 15.66
N PHE A 98 -13.50 8.39 16.81
CA PHE A 98 -13.87 6.98 16.89
C PHE A 98 -15.39 6.74 16.93
N ALA A 99 -16.20 7.80 16.84
CA ALA A 99 -17.64 7.74 16.67
C ALA A 99 -18.03 7.73 15.17
N GLN A 100 -19.32 7.77 14.87
CA GLN A 100 -19.82 7.95 13.50
C GLN A 100 -19.34 9.29 12.94
N LEU A 101 -18.70 9.27 11.76
CA LEU A 101 -18.29 10.50 11.07
C LEU A 101 -19.51 11.17 10.45
N GLN A 102 -19.39 12.48 10.23
CA GLN A 102 -20.44 13.22 9.54
C GLN A 102 -20.67 12.61 8.15
N PHE A 103 -21.94 12.53 7.75
CA PHE A 103 -22.35 12.00 6.45
C PHE A 103 -21.86 10.58 6.15
N GLY A 104 -21.75 9.73 7.17
CA GLY A 104 -21.50 8.29 7.00
C GLY A 104 -20.15 7.95 6.35
N GLN A 105 -19.14 8.82 6.48
CA GLN A 105 -17.86 8.60 5.81
C GLN A 105 -17.13 7.35 6.32
N PHE A 106 -16.50 6.62 5.40
CA PHE A 106 -15.59 5.52 5.68
C PHE A 106 -14.15 6.03 5.62
N PHE A 107 -13.48 6.09 6.76
CA PHE A 107 -12.14 6.68 6.83
C PHE A 107 -11.31 5.99 7.92
N PRO A 108 -10.05 5.58 7.66
CA PRO A 108 -9.21 4.95 8.68
C PRO A 108 -8.98 5.86 9.89
N ARG A 109 -9.44 5.45 11.09
CA ARG A 109 -9.53 6.36 12.25
C ARG A 109 -8.21 6.76 12.85
N ILE A 110 -7.23 5.86 12.87
CA ILE A 110 -5.88 6.21 13.34
C ILE A 110 -5.25 7.22 12.37
N TYR A 111 -5.47 7.05 11.06
CA TYR A 111 -5.02 8.02 10.06
C TYR A 111 -5.76 9.36 10.19
N LEU A 112 -7.08 9.35 10.41
CA LEU A 112 -7.87 10.55 10.69
C LEU A 112 -7.38 11.29 11.94
N GLY A 113 -7.02 10.54 12.99
CA GLY A 113 -6.41 11.10 14.20
C GLY A 113 -5.06 11.75 13.92
N ALA A 114 -4.23 11.18 13.04
CA ALA A 114 -2.99 11.82 12.61
C ALA A 114 -3.26 13.14 11.88
N ILE A 115 -4.28 13.22 11.03
CA ILE A 115 -4.70 14.49 10.40
C ILE A 115 -5.19 15.49 11.46
N ALA A 116 -5.95 15.03 12.46
CA ALA A 116 -6.40 15.88 13.57
C ALA A 116 -5.22 16.49 14.36
N LEU A 117 -4.14 15.74 14.57
CA LEU A 117 -2.91 16.24 15.20
C LEU A 117 -2.22 17.31 14.32
N VAL A 118 -2.16 17.10 13.01
CA VAL A 118 -1.65 18.11 12.07
C VAL A 118 -2.51 19.37 12.10
N ARG A 119 -3.84 19.22 12.11
CA ARG A 119 -4.79 20.32 12.25
C ARG A 119 -4.60 21.08 13.56
N GLU A 120 -4.33 20.39 14.67
CA GLU A 120 -4.05 21.04 15.96
C GLU A 120 -2.76 21.87 15.91
N ALA A 121 -1.71 21.34 15.28
CA ALA A 121 -0.42 22.03 15.17
C ALA A 121 -0.44 23.25 14.24
N PHE A 122 -1.21 23.20 13.14
CA PHE A 122 -1.17 24.21 12.06
C PHE A 122 -2.49 24.97 11.86
N GLY A 123 -3.51 24.67 12.66
CA GLY A 123 -4.86 25.22 12.55
C GLY A 123 -5.75 24.52 11.51
N TYR A 124 -7.05 24.84 11.54
CA TYR A 124 -8.05 24.30 10.61
C TYR A 124 -8.03 25.08 9.28
N ARG A 125 -7.15 24.69 8.37
CA ARG A 125 -6.96 25.28 7.02
C ARG A 125 -6.96 24.17 5.96
N ILE A 126 -7.22 24.50 4.70
CA ILE A 126 -7.28 23.48 3.62
C ILE A 126 -5.94 22.77 3.47
N TRP A 127 -4.85 23.52 3.39
CA TRP A 127 -3.51 22.94 3.23
C TRP A 127 -3.12 22.05 4.42
N SER A 128 -3.44 22.44 5.65
CA SER A 128 -3.05 21.67 6.84
C SER A 128 -3.73 20.31 6.89
N LEU A 129 -5.03 20.26 6.55
CA LEU A 129 -5.78 19.01 6.47
C LEU A 129 -5.24 18.09 5.37
N ARG A 130 -4.78 18.65 4.25
CA ARG A 130 -4.22 17.89 3.12
C ARG A 130 -2.74 17.56 3.23
N LEU A 131 -2.03 18.06 4.26
CA LEU A 131 -0.59 17.89 4.40
C LEU A 131 -0.18 16.42 4.46
N LEU A 132 -0.88 15.62 5.27
CA LEU A 132 -0.55 14.20 5.42
C LEU A 132 -0.82 13.39 4.13
N PRO A 133 -1.96 13.54 3.43
CA PRO A 133 -2.13 13.01 2.07
C PRO A 133 -1.03 13.43 1.09
N ALA A 134 -0.66 14.71 1.08
CA ALA A 134 0.37 15.25 0.18
C ALA A 134 1.77 14.66 0.45
N VAL A 135 2.17 14.59 1.72
CA VAL A 135 3.43 13.93 2.11
C VAL A 135 3.40 12.44 1.72
N SER A 136 2.25 11.79 1.94
CA SER A 136 2.08 10.37 1.56
C SER A 136 2.20 10.17 0.05
N PHE A 137 1.63 11.07 -0.76
CA PHE A 137 1.78 11.08 -2.21
C PHE A 137 3.26 11.21 -2.63
N VAL A 138 4.01 12.13 -2.03
CA VAL A 138 5.43 12.33 -2.34
C VAL A 138 6.22 11.06 -2.03
N VAL A 139 6.09 10.52 -0.81
CA VAL A 139 6.83 9.32 -0.39
C VAL A 139 6.43 8.10 -1.23
N ALA A 140 5.14 7.91 -1.49
CA ALA A 140 4.64 6.83 -2.35
C ALA A 140 5.20 6.94 -3.77
N THR A 141 5.27 8.15 -4.33
CA THR A 141 5.84 8.38 -5.66
C THR A 141 7.33 8.01 -5.68
N LEU A 142 8.10 8.38 -4.65
CA LEU A 142 9.50 7.98 -4.54
C LEU A 142 9.67 6.46 -4.44
N PHE A 143 8.80 5.78 -3.68
CA PHE A 143 8.81 4.32 -3.55
C PHE A 143 8.50 3.64 -4.89
N TRP A 144 7.50 4.17 -5.60
CA TRP A 144 7.11 3.68 -6.91
C TRP A 144 8.24 3.86 -7.94
N VAL A 145 8.85 5.05 -7.99
CA VAL A 145 10.00 5.34 -8.86
C VAL A 145 11.15 4.38 -8.57
N ARG A 146 11.47 4.15 -7.29
CA ARG A 146 12.51 3.19 -6.90
C ARG A 146 12.21 1.78 -7.43
N LEU A 147 10.99 1.29 -7.27
CA LEU A 147 10.58 -0.02 -7.78
C LEU A 147 10.66 -0.09 -9.31
N LEU A 148 10.20 0.94 -10.01
CA LEU A 148 10.27 1.00 -11.47
C LEU A 148 11.71 1.03 -11.98
N VAL A 149 12.58 1.83 -11.35
CA VAL A 149 14.02 1.83 -11.66
C VAL A 149 14.59 0.43 -11.50
N LEU A 150 14.34 -0.24 -10.37
CA LEU A 150 14.81 -1.61 -10.12
C LEU A 150 14.34 -2.60 -11.19
N LYS A 151 13.13 -2.44 -11.72
CA LYS A 151 12.56 -3.34 -12.74
C LYS A 151 12.95 -2.98 -14.18
N SER A 152 13.29 -1.73 -14.46
CA SER A 152 13.60 -1.24 -15.80
C SER A 152 15.11 -1.09 -16.08
N ARG A 153 15.98 -1.38 -15.10
CA ARG A 153 17.45 -1.23 -15.23
C ARG A 153 18.05 -1.85 -16.50
N THR A 154 17.45 -2.92 -17.02
CA THR A 154 17.98 -3.65 -18.17
C THR A 154 17.42 -3.19 -19.53
N SER A 155 16.46 -2.26 -19.56
CA SER A 155 15.80 -1.84 -20.79
C SER A 155 15.41 -0.35 -20.75
N LEU A 156 16.07 0.44 -21.60
CA LEU A 156 15.74 1.86 -21.78
C LEU A 156 14.29 2.04 -22.22
N ALA A 157 13.78 1.19 -23.13
CA ALA A 157 12.39 1.25 -23.56
C ALA A 157 11.41 1.03 -22.38
N ALA A 158 11.71 0.08 -21.49
CA ALA A 158 10.91 -0.15 -20.28
C ALA A 158 10.97 1.04 -19.32
N ALA A 159 12.13 1.68 -19.19
CA ALA A 159 12.30 2.86 -18.35
C ALA A 159 11.56 4.09 -18.91
N LEU A 160 11.64 4.33 -20.22
CA LEU A 160 10.89 5.40 -20.88
C LEU A 160 9.39 5.18 -20.77
N LEU A 161 8.91 3.94 -20.98
CA LEU A 161 7.50 3.59 -20.77
C LEU A 161 7.09 3.82 -19.32
N ALA A 162 7.92 3.41 -18.35
CA ALA A 162 7.67 3.62 -16.93
C ALA A 162 7.58 5.12 -16.57
N GLY A 163 8.49 5.94 -17.10
CA GLY A 163 8.45 7.40 -16.93
C GLY A 163 7.20 8.03 -17.57
N ALA A 164 6.84 7.59 -18.78
CA ALA A 164 5.63 8.06 -19.46
C ALA A 164 4.35 7.70 -18.68
N LEU A 165 4.27 6.49 -18.10
CA LEU A 165 3.14 6.08 -17.27
C LEU A 165 3.04 6.89 -15.97
N ILE A 166 4.17 7.26 -15.35
CA ILE A 166 4.17 8.16 -14.18
C ILE A 166 3.63 9.53 -14.57
N LEU A 167 4.18 10.15 -15.62
CA LEU A 167 3.78 11.49 -16.07
C LEU A 167 2.33 11.54 -16.57
N GLY A 168 1.85 10.47 -17.19
CA GLY A 168 0.47 10.35 -17.68
C GLY A 168 -0.56 10.05 -16.60
N SER A 169 -0.16 9.84 -15.34
CA SER A 169 -1.06 9.46 -14.25
C SER A 169 -1.78 10.67 -13.64
N SER A 170 -2.66 11.30 -14.43
CA SER A 170 -3.44 12.47 -13.98
C SER A 170 -4.28 12.17 -12.73
N PHE A 171 -4.85 10.97 -12.65
CA PHE A 171 -5.61 10.55 -11.47
C PHE A 171 -4.74 10.51 -10.21
N TRP A 172 -3.51 10.02 -10.29
CA TRP A 172 -2.60 10.01 -9.14
C TRP A 172 -2.27 11.43 -8.71
N LEU A 173 -2.02 12.34 -9.65
CA LEU A 173 -1.81 13.76 -9.36
C LEU A 173 -3.03 14.40 -8.66
N ASP A 174 -4.26 14.04 -9.05
CA ASP A 174 -5.46 14.52 -8.37
C ASP A 174 -5.56 14.02 -6.92
N GLN A 175 -5.02 12.83 -6.62
CA GLN A 175 -4.98 12.32 -5.25
C GLN A 175 -4.02 13.09 -4.35
N ALA A 176 -2.99 13.74 -4.91
CA ALA A 176 -1.99 14.48 -4.14
C ALA A 176 -2.57 15.66 -3.34
N ILE A 177 -3.70 16.18 -3.80
CA ILE A 177 -4.35 17.37 -3.25
C ILE A 177 -5.72 17.07 -2.65
N GLN A 178 -6.05 15.79 -2.40
CA GLN A 178 -7.34 15.42 -1.82
C GLN A 178 -7.19 15.08 -0.33
N LEU A 179 -8.15 15.52 0.48
CA LEU A 179 -8.33 15.10 1.88
C LEU A 179 -8.94 13.68 1.91
N LYS A 180 -8.18 12.71 1.43
CA LYS A 180 -8.57 11.29 1.37
C LYS A 180 -7.41 10.39 1.78
N GLN A 181 -7.73 9.18 2.20
CA GLN A 181 -6.72 8.17 2.57
C GLN A 181 -5.96 7.57 1.40
N TYR A 182 -6.39 7.77 0.14
CA TYR A 182 -5.89 7.00 -1.00
C TYR A 182 -4.38 7.10 -1.24
N SER A 183 -3.77 8.29 -1.13
CA SER A 183 -2.32 8.42 -1.29
C SER A 183 -1.54 7.72 -0.18
N PHE A 184 -2.11 7.68 1.02
CA PHE A 184 -1.55 6.96 2.16
C PHE A 184 -1.76 5.44 2.07
N ASP A 185 -2.92 4.99 1.56
CA ASP A 185 -3.17 3.60 1.22
C ASP A 185 -2.15 3.08 0.20
N VAL A 186 -1.86 3.86 -0.85
CA VAL A 186 -0.82 3.52 -1.84
C VAL A 186 0.56 3.47 -1.19
N LEU A 187 0.92 4.45 -0.35
CA LEU A 187 2.18 4.45 0.39
C LEU A 187 2.36 3.13 1.15
N LEU A 188 1.36 2.77 1.97
CA LEU A 188 1.42 1.55 2.77
C LEU A 188 1.41 0.30 1.89
N ALA A 189 0.64 0.27 0.80
CA ALA A 189 0.60 -0.84 -0.14
C ALA A 189 1.95 -1.12 -0.81
N LEU A 190 2.83 -0.11 -0.96
CA LEU A 190 4.16 -0.28 -1.53
C LEU A 190 5.18 -0.85 -0.54
N VAL A 191 4.97 -0.70 0.77
CA VAL A 191 5.91 -1.14 1.81
C VAL A 191 6.28 -2.63 1.69
N PRO A 192 5.33 -3.60 1.55
CA PRO A 192 5.68 -5.01 1.41
C PRO A 192 6.56 -5.31 0.19
N PHE A 193 6.45 -4.53 -0.89
CA PHE A 193 7.21 -4.72 -2.12
C PHE A 193 8.63 -4.15 -2.05
N LEU A 194 8.89 -3.24 -1.11
CA LEU A 194 10.24 -2.74 -0.82
C LEU A 194 11.02 -3.67 0.12
N ILE A 195 10.34 -4.58 0.79
CA ILE A 195 10.96 -5.55 1.69
C ILE A 195 11.54 -6.70 0.87
N ASP A 196 12.81 -6.97 1.11
CA ASP A 196 13.59 -7.96 0.35
C ASP A 196 13.10 -9.40 0.55
N ASP A 197 13.33 -10.25 -0.45
CA ASP A 197 12.95 -11.67 -0.43
C ASP A 197 13.62 -12.43 0.73
N ALA A 198 14.83 -12.02 1.15
CA ALA A 198 15.52 -12.62 2.30
C ALA A 198 14.71 -12.45 3.60
N PHE A 199 14.03 -11.31 3.77
CA PHE A 199 13.15 -11.09 4.92
C PHE A 199 12.02 -12.12 4.94
N PHE A 200 11.32 -12.31 3.82
CA PHE A 200 10.20 -13.25 3.73
C PHE A 200 10.67 -14.68 3.89
N LYS A 201 11.86 -15.03 3.39
CA LYS A 201 12.48 -16.33 3.64
C LYS A 201 12.77 -16.55 5.12
N ASP A 202 13.48 -15.64 5.78
CA ASP A 202 13.78 -15.77 7.20
C ASP A 202 12.49 -15.85 8.04
N ALA A 203 11.51 -15.02 7.71
CA ALA A 203 10.29 -14.85 8.47
C ALA A 203 9.28 -15.99 8.27
N LEU A 204 8.97 -16.31 7.02
CA LEU A 204 7.95 -17.29 6.66
C LEU A 204 8.51 -18.69 6.60
N SER A 205 9.69 -18.88 5.98
CA SER A 205 10.33 -20.19 5.91
C SER A 205 10.89 -20.58 7.28
N ASP A 206 11.90 -19.87 7.75
CA ASP A 206 12.69 -20.37 8.86
C ASP A 206 11.97 -20.21 10.22
N GLY A 207 10.82 -19.53 10.23
CA GLY A 207 10.07 -19.20 11.44
C GLY A 207 10.84 -18.25 12.38
N LYS A 208 11.96 -17.70 11.89
CA LYS A 208 12.75 -16.69 12.60
C LYS A 208 11.94 -15.40 12.56
N ARG A 209 12.08 -14.52 13.55
CA ARG A 209 11.51 -13.15 13.49
C ARG A 209 9.97 -13.06 13.45
N LYS A 210 9.24 -13.93 14.16
CA LYS A 210 7.77 -13.84 14.32
C LYS A 210 7.28 -12.46 14.74
N LEU A 211 8.02 -11.77 15.60
CA LEU A 211 7.71 -10.39 16.00
C LEU A 211 7.71 -9.42 14.81
N ARG A 212 8.66 -9.56 13.88
CA ARG A 212 8.72 -8.70 12.68
C ARG A 212 7.54 -8.94 11.74
N LEU A 213 7.01 -10.17 11.71
CA LEU A 213 5.78 -10.49 10.98
C LEU A 213 4.53 -9.91 11.65
N ALA A 214 4.51 -9.78 12.97
CA ALA A 214 3.44 -9.04 13.64
C ALA A 214 3.57 -7.53 13.33
N VAL A 215 4.78 -6.99 13.36
CA VAL A 215 5.05 -5.56 13.05
C VAL A 215 4.65 -5.20 11.62
N ILE A 216 4.95 -6.04 10.62
CA ILE A 216 4.53 -5.78 9.23
C ILE A 216 3.01 -5.88 9.05
N ALA A 217 2.26 -6.48 9.97
CA ALA A 217 0.80 -6.49 9.91
C ALA A 217 0.19 -5.18 10.45
N LEU A 218 0.85 -4.48 11.39
CA LEU A 218 0.31 -3.29 12.06
C LEU A 218 -0.21 -2.16 11.14
N PRO A 219 0.38 -1.89 9.95
CA PRO A 219 -0.16 -0.88 9.03
C PRO A 219 -1.60 -1.14 8.57
N CYS A 220 -2.16 -2.35 8.76
CA CYS A 220 -3.58 -2.61 8.50
C CYS A 220 -4.55 -1.79 9.36
N LEU A 221 -4.09 -1.26 10.50
CA LEU A 221 -4.89 -0.36 11.35
C LEU A 221 -4.94 1.07 10.79
N LEU A 222 -4.00 1.40 9.89
CA LEU A 222 -3.82 2.69 9.26
C LEU A 222 -4.41 2.72 7.85
N SER A 223 -4.51 1.57 7.18
CA SER A 223 -5.07 1.40 5.84
C SER A 223 -5.87 0.11 5.73
N TYR A 224 -7.13 0.22 5.31
CA TYR A 224 -8.01 -0.94 5.12
C TYR A 224 -7.61 -1.80 3.92
N THR A 225 -6.89 -1.23 2.94
CA THR A 225 -6.44 -1.94 1.75
C THR A 225 -5.08 -2.62 1.93
N TYR A 226 -4.32 -2.25 2.96
CA TYR A 226 -2.98 -2.79 3.21
C TYR A 226 -2.90 -4.33 3.26
N PRO A 227 -3.83 -5.06 3.91
CA PRO A 227 -3.80 -6.53 3.92
C PRO A 227 -3.84 -7.15 2.53
N LEU A 228 -4.50 -6.51 1.55
CA LEU A 228 -4.54 -6.99 0.17
C LEU A 228 -3.17 -6.91 -0.49
N ALA A 229 -2.46 -5.80 -0.28
CA ALA A 229 -1.11 -5.61 -0.81
C ALA A 229 -0.10 -6.57 -0.15
N LEU A 230 -0.18 -6.73 1.17
CA LEU A 230 0.63 -7.70 1.90
C LEU A 230 0.33 -9.13 1.42
N GLY A 231 -0.95 -9.48 1.24
CA GLY A 231 -1.40 -10.73 0.66
C GLY A 231 -0.80 -11.01 -0.71
N ALA A 232 -0.88 -10.04 -1.62
CA ALA A 232 -0.32 -10.14 -2.96
C ALA A 232 1.20 -10.36 -2.93
N ARG A 233 1.92 -9.64 -2.06
CA ARG A 233 3.37 -9.80 -1.90
C ARG A 233 3.75 -11.19 -1.37
N VAL A 234 3.08 -11.66 -0.31
CA VAL A 234 3.33 -12.98 0.28
C VAL A 234 3.01 -14.09 -0.71
N LEU A 235 1.88 -13.99 -1.42
CA LEU A 235 1.51 -14.95 -2.46
C LEU A 235 2.54 -14.98 -3.59
N GLY A 236 2.97 -13.81 -4.08
CA GLY A 236 3.99 -13.71 -5.12
C GLY A 236 5.31 -14.36 -4.71
N TRP A 237 5.73 -14.14 -3.45
CA TRP A 237 6.91 -14.80 -2.88
C TRP A 237 6.76 -16.33 -2.84
N TYR A 238 5.60 -16.85 -2.41
CA TYR A 238 5.35 -18.30 -2.41
C TYR A 238 5.37 -18.91 -3.80
N LEU A 239 4.77 -18.25 -4.79
CA LEU A 239 4.79 -18.73 -6.18
C LEU A 239 6.21 -18.79 -6.73
N GLN A 240 7.07 -17.83 -6.34
CA GLN A 240 8.48 -17.83 -6.72
C GLN A 240 9.26 -18.94 -6.01
N GLU A 241 9.05 -19.14 -4.72
CA GLU A 241 9.75 -20.18 -3.96
C GLU A 241 9.29 -21.58 -4.36
N ALA A 242 8.00 -21.77 -4.63
CA ALA A 242 7.45 -23.02 -5.12
C ALA A 242 8.07 -23.46 -6.45
N ARG A 243 8.46 -22.51 -7.30
CA ARG A 243 9.21 -22.82 -8.54
C ARG A 243 10.64 -23.30 -8.27
N ARG A 244 11.25 -22.92 -7.15
CA ARG A 244 12.64 -23.28 -6.80
C ARG A 244 12.72 -24.57 -6.01
N SER A 245 11.79 -24.81 -5.07
CA SER A 245 11.87 -25.90 -4.09
C SER A 245 10.60 -26.76 -4.00
N GLY A 246 9.60 -26.54 -4.85
CA GLY A 246 8.29 -27.18 -4.76
C GLY A 246 7.31 -26.45 -3.83
N PHE A 247 6.01 -26.68 -4.02
CA PHE A 247 4.95 -25.99 -3.30
C PHE A 247 4.78 -26.56 -1.88
N ARG A 248 5.14 -25.78 -0.87
CA ARG A 248 4.91 -26.11 0.55
C ARG A 248 4.41 -24.86 1.28
N VAL A 249 3.10 -24.77 1.48
CA VAL A 249 2.49 -23.68 2.25
C VAL A 249 2.84 -23.84 3.72
N ARG A 250 3.43 -22.81 4.33
CA ARG A 250 3.78 -22.83 5.76
C ARG A 250 2.72 -22.10 6.58
N SER A 251 2.42 -22.63 7.76
CA SER A 251 1.40 -22.08 8.67
C SER A 251 1.69 -20.63 9.06
N SER A 252 2.96 -20.26 9.25
CA SER A 252 3.40 -18.90 9.56
C SER A 252 2.85 -17.84 8.61
N ALA A 253 2.85 -18.11 7.30
CA ALA A 253 2.34 -17.17 6.31
C ALA A 253 0.82 -17.07 6.33
N VAL A 254 0.14 -18.21 6.46
CA VAL A 254 -1.32 -18.23 6.60
C VAL A 254 -1.73 -17.45 7.85
N SER A 255 -1.04 -17.64 8.97
CA SER A 255 -1.32 -16.91 10.22
C SER A 255 -1.11 -15.40 10.08
N VAL A 256 -0.06 -14.95 9.39
CA VAL A 256 0.18 -13.50 9.19
C VAL A 256 -0.88 -12.88 8.29
N LEU A 257 -1.24 -13.55 7.20
CA LEU A 257 -2.27 -13.06 6.30
C LEU A 257 -3.63 -13.04 6.99
N ALA A 258 -4.02 -14.14 7.64
CA ALA A 258 -5.26 -14.22 8.41
C ALA A 258 -5.29 -13.16 9.53
N GLY A 259 -4.19 -13.00 10.28
CA GLY A 259 -4.07 -11.98 11.32
C GLY A 259 -4.22 -10.55 10.78
N SER A 260 -3.54 -10.22 9.68
CA SER A 260 -3.64 -8.89 9.04
C SER A 260 -5.05 -8.61 8.51
N MET A 261 -5.71 -9.63 7.92
CA MET A 261 -7.08 -9.51 7.42
C MET A 261 -8.07 -9.35 8.57
N MET A 262 -7.96 -10.16 9.63
CA MET A 262 -8.80 -10.06 10.81
C MET A 262 -8.67 -8.69 11.48
N LEU A 263 -7.44 -8.18 11.64
CA LEU A 263 -7.22 -6.85 12.23
C LEU A 263 -7.88 -5.74 11.39
N ALA A 264 -7.76 -5.79 10.06
CA ALA A 264 -8.42 -4.82 9.19
C ALA A 264 -9.95 -4.93 9.26
N LEU A 265 -10.51 -6.14 9.21
CA LEU A 265 -11.94 -6.37 9.28
C LEU A 265 -12.52 -5.92 10.63
N ILE A 266 -11.84 -6.23 11.73
CA ILE A 266 -12.21 -5.75 13.07
C ILE A 266 -12.13 -4.23 13.11
N GLY A 267 -11.06 -3.63 12.57
CA GLY A 267 -10.93 -2.18 12.45
C GLY A 267 -12.12 -1.56 11.73
N VAL A 268 -12.35 -1.94 10.47
CA VAL A 268 -13.48 -1.46 9.64
C VAL A 268 -14.82 -1.66 10.33
N TRP A 269 -15.04 -2.83 10.94
CA TRP A 269 -16.29 -3.11 11.66
C TRP A 269 -16.49 -2.17 12.85
N MET A 270 -15.47 -2.03 13.70
CA MET A 270 -15.54 -1.24 14.93
C MET A 270 -15.59 0.25 14.65
N THR A 271 -15.06 0.72 13.53
CA THR A 271 -14.97 2.15 13.26
C THR A 271 -15.97 2.66 12.24
N ASP A 272 -16.42 1.86 11.28
CA ASP A 272 -17.23 2.37 10.16
C ASP A 272 -18.46 1.54 9.90
N HIS A 273 -18.31 0.23 9.66
CA HIS A 273 -19.41 -0.56 9.12
C HIS A 273 -20.61 -0.63 10.08
N ARG A 274 -20.37 -0.82 11.38
CA ARG A 274 -21.44 -0.86 12.38
C ARG A 274 -22.25 0.42 12.47
N PHE A 275 -21.64 1.58 12.22
CA PHE A 275 -22.33 2.87 12.25
C PHE A 275 -23.10 3.12 10.96
N ASN A 276 -22.54 2.74 9.82
CA ASN A 276 -23.21 2.89 8.52
C ASN A 276 -24.43 1.98 8.35
N LEU A 277 -24.51 0.86 9.08
CA LEU A 277 -25.74 0.07 9.14
C LEU A 277 -26.93 0.85 9.71
N LEU A 278 -26.67 1.87 10.55
CA LEU A 278 -27.69 2.78 11.06
C LEU A 278 -28.21 3.73 9.96
N ASP A 279 -27.34 4.11 9.03
CA ASP A 279 -27.67 4.96 7.87
C ASP A 279 -28.15 4.16 6.64
N GLY A 280 -28.39 2.84 6.82
CA GLY A 280 -28.78 1.92 5.75
C GLY A 280 -29.90 2.45 4.84
N PRO A 281 -31.00 3.02 5.37
CA PRO A 281 -32.07 3.58 4.54
C PRO A 281 -31.63 4.75 3.66
N ALA A 282 -30.79 5.66 4.17
CA ALA A 282 -30.27 6.80 3.41
C ALA A 282 -29.30 6.34 2.31
N TYR A 283 -28.44 5.37 2.62
CA TYR A 283 -27.57 4.72 1.63
C TYR A 283 -28.39 4.01 0.55
N LEU A 284 -29.41 3.24 0.93
CA LEU A 284 -30.30 2.54 0.00
C LEU A 284 -31.13 3.50 -0.83
N ALA A 285 -31.51 4.67 -0.32
CA ALA A 285 -32.16 5.71 -1.12
C ALA A 285 -31.19 6.30 -2.15
N TYR A 286 -30.00 6.72 -1.71
CA TYR A 286 -28.98 7.30 -2.57
C TYR A 286 -28.52 6.34 -3.69
N TRP A 287 -28.16 5.10 -3.33
CA TRP A 287 -27.77 4.07 -4.30
C TRP A 287 -28.95 3.37 -4.96
N GLY A 288 -30.14 3.52 -4.38
CA GLY A 288 -31.43 3.06 -4.90
C GLY A 288 -31.63 3.50 -6.34
N ASP A 289 -31.40 4.79 -6.58
CA ASP A 289 -31.58 5.39 -7.89
C ASP A 289 -30.41 5.13 -8.85
N CYS A 290 -29.19 4.91 -8.33
CA CYS A 290 -27.98 4.74 -9.15
C CYS A 290 -27.62 3.28 -9.52
N ILE A 291 -27.87 2.32 -8.62
CA ILE A 291 -27.40 0.93 -8.75
C ILE A 291 -28.55 -0.07 -8.59
N LEU A 292 -29.41 0.11 -7.57
CA LEU A 292 -30.36 -0.94 -7.18
C LEU A 292 -31.63 -0.96 -8.03
N ARG A 293 -32.16 0.19 -8.49
CA ARG A 293 -33.27 0.22 -9.45
C ARG A 293 -32.91 -0.47 -10.77
N SER A 294 -31.66 -0.41 -11.21
CA SER A 294 -31.18 -1.15 -12.38
C SER A 294 -31.00 -2.65 -12.14
N CYS A 295 -30.60 -3.07 -10.92
CA CYS A 295 -30.46 -4.50 -10.58
C CYS A 295 -31.80 -5.20 -10.30
N LEU A 296 -32.78 -4.48 -9.76
CA LEU A 296 -34.14 -4.98 -9.50
C LEU A 296 -34.94 -5.23 -10.79
N GLN A 297 -34.52 -4.66 -11.93
CA GLN A 297 -34.92 -5.15 -13.25
C GLN A 297 -34.03 -6.35 -13.62
N HIS A 298 -34.35 -7.51 -13.04
CA HIS A 298 -33.66 -8.81 -13.18
C HIS A 298 -33.61 -9.34 -14.63
N ASN A 299 -32.81 -8.72 -15.50
CA ASN A 299 -32.41 -9.37 -16.74
C ASN A 299 -30.90 -9.29 -16.93
N ALA A 300 -30.33 -10.30 -17.60
CA ALA A 300 -28.91 -10.37 -17.92
C ALA A 300 -28.41 -9.10 -18.66
N GLY A 301 -29.31 -8.40 -19.36
CA GLY A 301 -29.02 -7.13 -20.01
C GLY A 301 -28.69 -5.99 -19.04
N SER A 302 -29.28 -5.95 -17.84
CA SER A 302 -28.93 -4.98 -16.80
C SER A 302 -27.55 -5.26 -16.21
N ALA A 303 -27.22 -6.53 -15.94
CA ALA A 303 -25.90 -6.93 -15.48
C ALA A 303 -24.82 -6.62 -16.53
N LEU A 304 -25.05 -6.93 -17.80
CA LEU A 304 -24.14 -6.61 -18.90
C LEU A 304 -24.00 -5.10 -19.11
N ARG A 305 -25.07 -4.31 -18.98
CA ARG A 305 -25.00 -2.85 -19.03
C ARG A 305 -24.23 -2.26 -17.86
N LEU A 306 -24.35 -2.85 -16.67
CA LEU A 306 -23.60 -2.41 -15.49
C LEU A 306 -22.12 -2.77 -15.63
N LEU A 307 -21.81 -3.97 -16.15
CA LEU A 307 -20.46 -4.38 -16.52
C LEU A 307 -19.88 -3.47 -17.61
N ALA A 308 -20.65 -3.14 -18.65
CA ALA A 308 -20.24 -2.23 -19.72
C ALA A 308 -20.06 -0.79 -19.20
N LYS A 309 -20.94 -0.28 -18.32
CA LYS A 309 -20.75 1.02 -17.67
C LYS A 309 -19.53 1.03 -16.75
N PHE A 310 -19.25 -0.06 -16.05
CA PHE A 310 -18.05 -0.21 -15.23
C PHE A 310 -16.79 -0.22 -16.11
N LEU A 311 -16.78 -1.04 -17.16
CA LEU A 311 -15.64 -1.17 -18.08
C LEU A 311 -15.44 0.05 -19.00
N TRP A 312 -16.51 0.77 -19.35
CA TRP A 312 -16.50 1.82 -20.38
C TRP A 312 -16.88 3.21 -19.83
N GLY A 313 -17.90 3.28 -18.98
CA GLY A 313 -18.42 4.54 -18.43
C GLY A 313 -17.56 5.13 -17.32
N TRP A 314 -17.00 4.30 -16.43
CA TRP A 314 -16.06 4.76 -15.40
C TRP A 314 -14.70 5.15 -15.99
N HIS A 315 -14.30 4.47 -17.07
CA HIS A 315 -13.02 4.67 -17.75
C HIS A 315 -13.05 5.68 -18.90
N GLY A 316 -14.21 6.26 -19.23
CA GLY A 316 -14.34 7.28 -20.28
C GLY A 316 -13.47 8.53 -20.04
N ARG A 317 -12.94 8.72 -18.83
CA ARG A 317 -11.98 9.79 -18.48
C ARG A 317 -10.50 9.38 -18.62
N GLN A 318 -10.18 8.10 -18.83
CA GLN A 318 -8.80 7.59 -19.00
C GLN A 318 -8.70 6.42 -20.01
N PRO A 319 -9.09 6.63 -21.28
CA PRO A 319 -9.13 5.55 -22.29
C PRO A 319 -7.77 4.87 -22.55
N LEU A 320 -6.66 5.60 -22.37
CA LEU A 320 -5.30 5.08 -22.53
C LEU A 320 -4.90 4.08 -21.44
N VAL A 321 -5.36 4.29 -20.20
CA VAL A 321 -5.09 3.36 -19.08
C VAL A 321 -5.81 2.04 -19.34
N THR A 322 -7.06 2.09 -19.81
CA THR A 322 -7.82 0.89 -20.13
C THR A 322 -7.24 0.15 -21.34
N ALA A 323 -6.85 0.88 -22.39
CA ALA A 323 -6.25 0.28 -23.59
C ALA A 323 -4.85 -0.31 -23.33
N GLY A 324 -4.08 0.24 -22.39
CA GLY A 324 -2.73 -0.24 -22.08
C GLY A 324 -2.67 -1.26 -20.94
N VAL A 325 -3.30 -0.94 -19.79
CA VAL A 325 -3.16 -1.72 -18.55
C VAL A 325 -3.96 -3.00 -18.58
N VAL A 326 -5.18 -3.00 -19.12
CA VAL A 326 -6.04 -4.20 -19.15
C VAL A 326 -5.40 -5.32 -19.99
N PRO A 327 -4.91 -5.07 -21.23
CA PRO A 327 -4.20 -6.10 -21.98
C PRO A 327 -2.93 -6.59 -21.28
N LEU A 328 -2.18 -5.71 -20.61
CA LEU A 328 -0.98 -6.10 -19.86
C LEU A 328 -1.31 -6.97 -18.64
N GLN A 329 -2.40 -6.70 -17.93
CA GLN A 329 -2.89 -7.54 -16.83
C GLN A 329 -3.32 -8.92 -17.35
N ILE A 330 -4.05 -8.98 -18.47
CA ILE A 330 -4.46 -10.23 -19.12
C ILE A 330 -3.24 -11.03 -19.56
N LEU A 331 -2.27 -10.39 -20.23
CA LEU A 331 -1.02 -11.02 -20.66
C LEU A 331 -0.18 -11.49 -19.47
N GLY A 332 -0.18 -10.73 -18.37
CA GLY A 332 0.47 -11.12 -17.12
C GLY A 332 -0.12 -12.41 -16.54
N VAL A 333 -1.45 -12.47 -16.40
CA VAL A 333 -2.18 -13.67 -15.94
C VAL A 333 -1.93 -14.85 -16.88
N TYR A 334 -2.04 -14.64 -18.19
CA TYR A 334 -1.77 -15.66 -19.20
C TYR A 334 -0.33 -16.20 -19.11
N SER A 335 0.67 -15.32 -18.97
CA SER A 335 2.06 -15.72 -18.80
C SER A 335 2.28 -16.53 -17.53
N VAL A 336 1.57 -16.25 -16.44
CA VAL A 336 1.67 -17.04 -15.21
C VAL A 336 1.08 -18.43 -15.45
N ILE A 337 -0.13 -18.51 -16.01
CA ILE A 337 -0.82 -19.78 -16.31
C ILE A 337 0.00 -20.66 -17.25
N ARG A 338 0.54 -20.08 -18.34
CA ARG A 338 1.35 -20.82 -19.32
C ARG A 338 2.62 -21.41 -18.70
N ARG A 339 3.21 -20.74 -17.69
CA ARG A 339 4.43 -21.20 -17.00
C ARG A 339 4.15 -22.19 -15.86
N MET A 340 2.87 -22.45 -15.54
CA MET A 340 2.46 -23.46 -14.55
C MET A 340 2.11 -24.81 -15.18
N LYS A 341 1.96 -24.85 -16.51
CA LYS A 341 1.83 -26.08 -17.30
C LYS A 341 3.21 -26.57 -17.71
#